data_AF-A0A0J1EXS6-F1
#
_entry.id   AF-A0A0J1EXS6-F1
#
_cell.length_a   1.000
_cell.length_b   1.000
_cell.length_c   1.000
_cell.angle_alpha   90.00
_cell.angle_beta   90.00
_cell.angle_gamma   90.00
#
_symmetry.space_group_name_H-M   'P 1'
#
loop_
_entity.id
_entity.type
_entity.pdbx_description
1 polymer ?
#
loop_
_entity_poly.entity_id
_entity_poly.type
_entity_poly.pdbx_seq_one_letter_code
_entity_poly.pdbx_strand_id
1 'polypeptide(L)'
;MSQRFIVTKEHRRFTEFADAVRRGHTIGLCFGSAGVGKTLSARRYAHYEKAHDLLTYWGPRSDNDAKIYAALDRSRTVLYTPSVLTTPRTLKDELTQAITRTNMCIEQHLVPPGTATPEAWGWRHGRNYVELIIVDEAERLRPAALELLRDRYDRDDIALILIGMPGLEKQFSHYPQFYSRVGFAHQYRPLGQDELLFVLERHWRSLGKTLDPDDFTDAQAIAAIARITRGNFRLLERLFPQIQRVLKINELDTITNDVIEAAQSTLVIGVT
;
A
#
# COMPACT_ATOMS: atom_id res chain seq x y z
N MET A 1 18.06 -6.93 -1.38
CA MET A 1 18.18 -5.96 -0.26
C MET A 1 16.79 -5.42 0.06
N SER A 2 16.36 -5.49 1.33
CA SER A 2 15.11 -4.88 1.76
C SER A 2 15.24 -3.36 1.59
N GLN A 3 14.60 -2.78 0.57
CA GLN A 3 14.53 -1.34 0.43
C GLN A 3 13.75 -0.78 1.63
N ARG A 4 14.44 -0.03 2.47
CA ARG A 4 13.86 0.58 3.67
C ARG A 4 12.80 1.60 3.24
N PHE A 5 11.53 1.32 3.56
CA PHE A 5 10.38 2.17 3.23
C PHE A 5 10.66 3.66 3.49
N ILE A 6 10.38 4.50 2.49
CA ILE A 6 10.57 5.94 2.55
C ILE A 6 9.22 6.58 2.87
N VAL A 7 9.12 7.24 4.03
CA VAL A 7 7.93 7.99 4.42
C VAL A 7 7.89 9.28 3.62
N THR A 8 6.94 9.37 2.68
CA THR A 8 6.72 10.57 1.87
C THR A 8 5.50 11.36 2.36
N LYS A 9 5.31 12.57 1.86
CA LYS A 9 4.13 13.39 2.18
C LYS A 9 2.86 12.71 1.68
N GLU A 10 2.91 12.10 0.49
CA GLU A 10 1.79 11.33 -0.04
C GLU A 10 1.46 10.11 0.84
N HIS A 11 2.45 9.42 1.41
CA HIS A 11 2.17 8.36 2.39
C HIS A 11 1.46 8.90 3.64
N ARG A 12 1.90 10.04 4.19
CA ARG A 12 1.26 10.65 5.36
C ARG A 12 -0.19 11.05 5.07
N ARG A 13 -0.44 11.65 3.91
CA ARG A 13 -1.80 11.98 3.45
C ARG A 13 -2.68 10.74 3.29
N PHE A 14 -2.11 9.64 2.78
CA PHE A 14 -2.82 8.37 2.71
C PHE A 14 -3.19 7.85 4.11
N THR A 15 -2.30 7.95 5.09
CA THR A 15 -2.59 7.58 6.48
C THR A 15 -3.69 8.45 7.08
N GLU A 16 -3.62 9.77 6.91
CA GLU A 16 -4.65 10.71 7.37
C GLU A 16 -6.02 10.41 6.73
N PHE A 17 -6.03 10.11 5.44
CA PHE A 17 -7.22 9.67 4.70
C PHE A 17 -7.77 8.35 5.26
N ALA A 18 -6.91 7.34 5.46
CA ALA A 18 -7.34 6.04 5.97
C ALA A 18 -7.91 6.13 7.40
N ASP A 19 -7.27 6.93 8.24
CA ASP A 19 -7.75 7.22 9.60
C ASP A 19 -9.09 7.98 9.59
N ALA A 20 -9.29 8.91 8.66
CA ALA A 20 -10.56 9.62 8.51
C ALA A 20 -11.69 8.69 8.04
N VAL A 21 -11.42 7.82 7.06
CA VAL A 21 -12.37 6.81 6.57
C VAL A 21 -12.77 5.85 7.69
N ARG A 22 -11.78 5.37 8.45
CA ARG A 22 -11.95 4.49 9.61
C ARG A 22 -12.79 5.16 10.71
N ARG A 23 -12.41 6.35 11.18
CA ARG A 23 -13.16 7.08 12.23
C ARG A 23 -14.57 7.47 11.80
N GLY A 24 -14.75 7.81 10.52
CA GLY A 24 -16.03 8.22 9.98
C GLY A 24 -16.96 7.05 9.66
N HIS A 25 -16.49 5.80 9.75
CA HIS A 25 -17.21 4.60 9.29
C HIS A 25 -17.79 4.83 7.89
N THR A 26 -16.94 5.23 6.93
CA THR A 26 -17.35 5.55 5.56
C THR A 26 -16.65 4.66 4.53
N ILE A 27 -17.03 4.82 3.26
CA ILE A 27 -16.26 4.28 2.14
C ILE A 27 -15.31 5.36 1.61
N GLY A 28 -14.03 5.03 1.48
CA GLY A 28 -13.00 5.85 0.87
C GLY A 28 -12.57 5.33 -0.49
N LEU A 29 -12.38 6.21 -1.46
CA LEU A 29 -11.76 5.89 -2.74
C LEU A 29 -10.35 6.47 -2.81
N CYS A 30 -9.35 5.66 -3.15
CA CYS A 30 -7.98 6.11 -3.33
C CYS A 30 -7.49 5.74 -4.74
N PHE A 31 -7.26 6.73 -5.59
CA PHE A 31 -6.92 6.50 -6.99
C PHE A 31 -5.68 7.29 -7.42
N GLY A 32 -4.97 6.78 -8.43
CA GLY A 32 -3.75 7.43 -8.94
C GLY A 32 -3.03 6.54 -9.94
N SER A 33 -2.08 7.09 -10.68
CA SER A 33 -1.38 6.36 -11.74
C SER A 33 -0.65 5.11 -11.22
N ALA A 34 -0.37 4.14 -12.10
CA ALA A 34 0.40 2.96 -11.73
C ALA A 34 1.81 3.36 -11.26
N GLY A 35 2.31 2.75 -10.19
CA GLY A 35 3.66 2.96 -9.71
C GLY A 35 3.89 4.20 -8.82
N VAL A 36 2.84 4.95 -8.44
CA VAL A 36 2.97 6.11 -7.52
C VAL A 36 3.04 5.73 -6.03
N GLY A 37 2.90 4.46 -5.67
CA GLY A 37 3.09 3.98 -4.29
C GLY A 37 1.83 3.66 -3.48
N LYS A 38 0.62 3.71 -4.08
CA LYS A 38 -0.67 3.40 -3.41
C LYS A 38 -0.65 2.08 -2.63
N THR A 39 -0.35 0.97 -3.32
CA THR A 39 -0.26 -0.38 -2.75
C THR A 39 0.75 -0.45 -1.61
N LEU A 40 1.90 0.20 -1.75
CA LEU A 40 2.95 0.19 -0.73
C LEU A 40 2.50 0.93 0.54
N SER A 41 1.80 2.05 0.39
CA SER A 41 1.21 2.80 1.50
C SER A 41 0.13 1.99 2.23
N ALA A 42 -0.74 1.29 1.49
CA ALA A 42 -1.74 0.39 2.07
C ALA A 42 -1.11 -0.78 2.83
N ARG A 43 -0.11 -1.45 2.23
CA ARG A 43 0.65 -2.52 2.88
C ARG A 43 1.33 -2.05 4.15
N ARG A 44 1.89 -0.84 4.14
CA ARG A 44 2.54 -0.24 5.31
C ARG A 44 1.53 0.05 6.42
N TYR A 45 0.39 0.66 6.07
CA TYR A 45 -0.68 0.99 7.01
C TYR A 45 -1.28 -0.26 7.66
N ALA A 46 -1.52 -1.32 6.89
CA ALA A 46 -2.07 -2.58 7.39
C ALA A 46 -1.05 -3.49 8.11
N HIS A 47 0.23 -3.09 8.20
CA HIS A 47 1.32 -3.96 8.65
C HIS A 47 1.44 -5.28 7.85
N TYR A 48 1.07 -5.25 6.57
CA TYR A 48 0.95 -6.42 5.70
C TYR A 48 2.24 -7.24 5.64
N GLU A 49 3.41 -6.61 5.44
CA GLU A 49 4.70 -7.32 5.32
C GLU A 49 5.07 -8.13 6.58
N LYS A 50 4.51 -7.80 7.75
CA LYS A 50 4.71 -8.60 8.98
C LYS A 50 3.69 -9.71 9.13
N ALA A 51 2.45 -9.48 8.68
CA ALA A 51 1.32 -10.34 8.95
C ALA A 51 1.01 -11.31 7.82
N HIS A 52 1.44 -11.03 6.59
CA HIS A 52 1.07 -11.76 5.38
C HIS A 52 1.31 -13.27 5.50
N ASP A 53 2.52 -13.69 5.83
CA ASP A 53 2.88 -15.10 5.90
C ASP A 53 2.00 -15.85 6.90
N LEU A 54 1.81 -15.28 8.10
CA LEU A 54 0.98 -15.88 9.14
C LEU A 54 -0.48 -15.96 8.70
N LEU A 55 -1.03 -14.88 8.14
CA LEU A 55 -2.42 -14.81 7.69
C LEU A 55 -2.69 -15.68 6.46
N THR A 56 -1.70 -15.92 5.60
CA THR A 56 -1.85 -16.73 4.39
C THR A 56 -1.69 -18.22 4.67
N TYR A 57 -0.54 -18.63 5.24
CA TYR A 57 -0.26 -20.05 5.51
C TYR A 57 -1.07 -20.60 6.69
N TRP A 58 -1.34 -19.74 7.67
CA TRP A 58 -2.15 -20.08 8.85
C TRP A 58 -1.67 -21.36 9.58
N GLY A 59 -0.36 -21.45 9.79
CA GLY A 59 0.30 -22.58 10.42
C GLY A 59 0.23 -22.59 11.96
N PRO A 60 0.93 -23.54 12.61
CA PRO A 60 1.04 -23.61 14.07
C PRO A 60 1.55 -22.29 14.67
N ARG A 61 1.05 -21.93 15.86
CA ARG A 61 1.45 -20.69 16.53
C ARG A 61 2.85 -20.80 17.11
N SER A 62 3.58 -19.69 17.07
CA SER A 62 4.91 -19.57 17.65
C SER A 62 5.02 -18.34 18.55
N ASP A 63 5.96 -18.34 19.49
CA ASP A 63 6.21 -17.17 20.35
C ASP A 63 6.62 -15.93 19.55
N ASN A 64 7.16 -16.11 18.35
CA ASN A 64 7.53 -15.01 17.46
C ASN A 64 6.29 -14.28 16.89
N ASP A 65 5.11 -14.91 16.93
CA ASP A 65 3.86 -14.34 16.41
C ASP A 65 3.33 -13.20 17.29
N ALA A 66 3.76 -13.09 18.55
CA ALA A 66 3.29 -12.04 19.47
C ALA A 66 3.51 -10.63 18.89
N LYS A 67 4.61 -10.42 18.15
CA LYS A 67 4.89 -9.15 17.46
C LYS A 67 3.94 -8.89 16.29
N ILE A 68 3.45 -9.95 15.65
CA ILE A 68 2.48 -9.89 14.54
C ILE A 68 1.10 -9.57 15.11
N TYR A 69 0.70 -10.23 16.20
CA TYR A 69 -0.57 -9.98 16.88
C TYR A 69 -0.67 -8.53 17.37
N ALA A 70 0.39 -8.02 18.01
CA ALA A 70 0.47 -6.62 18.43
C ALA A 70 0.42 -5.64 17.24
N ALA A 71 0.98 -6.01 16.07
CA ALA A 71 0.91 -5.17 14.88
C ALA A 71 -0.52 -5.15 14.30
N LEU A 72 -1.22 -6.29 14.28
CA LEU A 72 -2.61 -6.38 13.83
C LEU A 72 -3.59 -5.70 14.78
N ASP A 73 -3.37 -5.76 16.09
CA ASP A 73 -4.20 -5.02 17.06
C ASP A 73 -4.01 -3.50 16.94
N ARG A 74 -2.82 -3.04 16.52
CA ARG A 74 -2.58 -1.61 16.25
C ARG A 74 -3.22 -1.15 14.95
N SER A 75 -3.11 -1.93 13.88
CA SER A 75 -3.64 -1.51 12.56
C SER A 75 -5.15 -1.76 12.44
N ARG A 76 -5.67 -2.85 13.03
CA ARG A 76 -7.07 -3.31 12.90
C ARG A 76 -7.58 -3.29 11.46
N THR A 77 -6.67 -3.58 10.53
CA THR A 77 -6.90 -3.38 9.10
C THR A 77 -6.57 -4.64 8.33
N VAL A 78 -7.50 -5.05 7.46
CA VAL A 78 -7.30 -6.13 6.49
C VAL A 78 -6.97 -5.53 5.13
N LEU A 79 -5.87 -5.93 4.52
CA LEU A 79 -5.56 -5.64 3.12
C LEU A 79 -5.90 -6.85 2.26
N TYR A 80 -6.70 -6.64 1.23
CA TYR A 80 -7.13 -7.67 0.29
C TYR A 80 -6.87 -7.21 -1.15
N THR A 81 -6.37 -8.11 -2.00
CA THR A 81 -6.14 -7.85 -3.42
C THR A 81 -6.93 -8.90 -4.22
N PRO A 82 -7.99 -8.50 -4.96
CA PRO A 82 -8.79 -9.44 -5.74
C PRO A 82 -7.95 -10.12 -6.83
N SER A 83 -8.14 -11.42 -7.00
CA SER A 83 -7.60 -12.15 -8.14
C SER A 83 -8.23 -11.66 -9.46
N VAL A 84 -7.55 -11.88 -10.58
CA VAL A 84 -8.00 -11.46 -11.92
C VAL A 84 -9.37 -12.06 -12.28
N LEU A 85 -9.71 -13.24 -11.75
CA LEU A 85 -10.94 -13.97 -12.03
C LEU A 85 -11.83 -14.13 -10.79
N THR A 86 -11.68 -13.24 -9.79
CA THR A 86 -12.47 -13.33 -8.56
C THR A 86 -13.98 -13.25 -8.84
N THR A 87 -14.71 -14.26 -8.36
CA THR A 87 -16.18 -14.26 -8.35
C THR A 87 -16.70 -13.64 -7.04
N PRO A 88 -17.95 -13.15 -6.97
CA PRO A 88 -18.52 -12.63 -5.72
C PRO A 88 -18.49 -13.64 -4.57
N ARG A 89 -18.66 -14.95 -4.87
CA ARG A 89 -18.55 -16.02 -3.88
C ARG A 89 -17.12 -16.14 -3.36
N THR A 90 -16.14 -16.22 -4.26
CA THR A 90 -14.72 -16.28 -3.90
C THR A 90 -14.31 -15.06 -3.06
N LEU A 91 -14.71 -13.86 -3.47
CA LEU A 91 -14.48 -12.62 -2.72
C LEU A 91 -15.03 -12.71 -1.30
N LYS A 92 -16.28 -13.16 -1.17
CA LYS A 92 -16.94 -13.31 0.14
C LYS A 92 -16.15 -14.25 1.04
N ASP A 93 -15.79 -15.41 0.51
CA ASP A 93 -15.14 -16.50 1.26
C ASP A 93 -13.72 -16.06 1.70
N GLU A 94 -12.94 -15.48 0.78
CA GLU A 94 -11.59 -14.98 1.06
C GLU A 94 -11.59 -13.81 2.06
N LEU A 95 -12.51 -12.84 1.92
CA LEU A 95 -12.61 -11.74 2.88
C LEU A 95 -13.04 -12.24 4.26
N THR A 96 -14.03 -13.13 4.31
CA THR A 96 -14.49 -13.71 5.59
C THR A 96 -13.35 -14.46 6.27
N GLN A 97 -12.54 -15.20 5.50
CA GLN A 97 -11.36 -15.87 6.02
C GLN A 97 -10.31 -14.86 6.51
N ALA A 98 -9.98 -13.84 5.74
CA ALA A 98 -8.98 -12.82 6.11
C ALA A 98 -9.39 -12.05 7.38
N ILE A 99 -10.66 -11.67 7.50
CA ILE A 99 -11.22 -11.00 8.68
C ILE A 99 -11.17 -11.94 9.89
N THR A 100 -11.67 -13.16 9.76
CA THR A 100 -11.67 -14.16 10.84
C THR A 100 -10.25 -14.41 11.37
N ARG A 101 -9.29 -14.61 10.46
CA ARG A 101 -7.88 -14.82 10.81
C ARG A 101 -7.29 -13.60 11.51
N THR A 102 -7.60 -12.40 11.04
CA THR A 102 -7.12 -11.16 11.68
C THR A 102 -7.73 -10.98 13.07
N ASN A 103 -9.03 -11.21 13.23
CA ASN A 103 -9.72 -11.17 14.52
C ASN A 103 -9.10 -12.15 15.53
N MET A 104 -8.84 -13.39 15.12
CA MET A 104 -8.19 -14.39 15.97
C MET A 104 -6.79 -13.94 16.44
N CYS A 105 -6.00 -13.34 15.53
CA CYS A 105 -4.68 -12.80 15.89
C CYS A 105 -4.79 -11.63 16.87
N ILE A 106 -5.73 -10.71 16.67
CA ILE A 106 -5.96 -9.57 17.58
C ILE A 106 -6.41 -10.09 18.95
N GLU A 107 -7.34 -11.05 18.97
CA GLU A 107 -7.82 -11.64 20.21
C GLU A 107 -6.70 -12.31 21.01
N GLN A 108 -5.77 -13.00 20.34
CA GLN A 108 -4.59 -13.59 20.97
C GLN A 108 -3.66 -12.54 21.58
N HIS A 109 -3.62 -11.31 21.05
CA HIS A 109 -2.91 -10.20 21.68
C HIS A 109 -3.62 -9.71 22.94
N LEU A 110 -4.93 -9.52 22.86
CA LEU A 110 -5.74 -8.93 23.94
C LEU A 110 -5.93 -9.87 25.11
N VAL A 111 -6.05 -11.18 24.84
CA VAL A 111 -6.28 -12.20 25.87
C VAL A 111 -5.33 -13.38 25.62
N PRO A 112 -4.10 -13.32 26.14
CA PRO A 112 -3.11 -14.38 25.98
C PRO A 112 -3.61 -15.75 26.46
N PRO A 113 -3.07 -16.86 25.92
CA PRO A 113 -3.41 -18.20 26.38
C PRO A 113 -3.15 -18.37 27.89
N GLY A 114 -4.15 -18.85 28.63
CA GLY A 114 -4.06 -19.09 30.08
C GLY A 114 -4.64 -17.98 30.97
N THR A 115 -5.01 -16.81 30.42
CA THR A 115 -5.63 -15.71 31.21
C THR A 115 -7.14 -15.58 31.03
N ALA A 116 -7.75 -16.47 30.22
CA ALA A 116 -9.16 -16.38 29.87
C ALA A 116 -10.06 -17.09 30.90
N THR A 117 -11.04 -16.38 31.46
CA THR A 117 -12.10 -16.98 32.29
C THR A 117 -13.05 -17.81 31.41
N PRO A 118 -13.68 -18.88 31.93
CA PRO A 118 -14.63 -19.72 31.18
C PRO A 118 -15.78 -18.93 30.54
N GLU A 119 -16.21 -17.84 31.18
CA GLU A 119 -17.23 -16.92 30.67
C GLU A 119 -16.81 -16.21 29.38
N ALA A 120 -15.52 -15.94 29.19
CA ALA A 120 -15.02 -15.28 27.99
C ALA A 120 -15.12 -16.16 26.74
N TRP A 121 -15.05 -17.50 26.86
CA TRP A 121 -15.00 -18.42 25.71
C TRP A 121 -16.24 -18.35 24.81
N GLY A 122 -17.43 -18.09 25.37
CA GLY A 122 -18.67 -17.92 24.62
C GLY A 122 -18.77 -16.60 23.85
N TRP A 123 -18.14 -15.53 24.35
CA TRP A 123 -18.16 -14.18 23.74
C TRP A 123 -17.02 -13.96 22.73
N ARG A 124 -16.00 -14.82 22.76
CA ARG A 124 -14.80 -14.74 21.90
C ARG A 124 -15.08 -14.94 20.41
N HIS A 125 -16.09 -15.74 20.07
CA HIS A 125 -16.35 -16.18 18.70
C HIS A 125 -17.22 -15.21 17.86
N GLY A 126 -17.53 -14.01 18.36
CA GLY A 126 -18.42 -13.06 17.66
C GLY A 126 -17.96 -11.61 17.63
N ARG A 127 -16.81 -11.26 18.24
CA ARG A 127 -16.31 -9.88 18.22
C ARG A 127 -15.51 -9.60 16.97
N ASN A 128 -15.92 -8.57 16.24
CA ASN A 128 -15.16 -8.03 15.13
C ASN A 128 -14.21 -6.94 15.65
N TYR A 129 -12.90 -7.19 15.56
CA TYR A 129 -11.85 -6.24 15.92
C TYR A 129 -11.30 -5.50 14.70
N VAL A 130 -11.62 -5.97 13.49
CA VAL A 130 -11.23 -5.28 12.25
C VAL A 130 -12.11 -4.04 12.10
N GLU A 131 -11.47 -2.88 12.01
CA GLU A 131 -12.12 -1.58 11.87
C GLU A 131 -12.08 -1.08 10.41
N LEU A 132 -11.18 -1.62 9.58
CA LEU A 132 -11.00 -1.19 8.19
C LEU A 132 -10.63 -2.36 7.26
N ILE A 133 -11.25 -2.39 6.07
CA ILE A 133 -10.84 -3.24 4.95
C ILE A 133 -10.31 -2.33 3.84
N ILE A 134 -9.10 -2.62 3.36
CA ILE A 134 -8.52 -2.00 2.17
C ILE A 134 -8.56 -3.04 1.06
N VAL A 135 -9.25 -2.73 -0.04
CA VAL A 135 -9.23 -3.53 -1.27
C VAL A 135 -8.33 -2.84 -2.28
N ASP A 136 -7.18 -3.45 -2.58
CA ASP A 136 -6.28 -2.99 -3.64
C ASP A 136 -6.72 -3.49 -5.01
N GLU A 137 -6.28 -2.83 -6.09
CA GLU A 137 -6.65 -3.16 -7.48
C GLU A 137 -8.17 -3.28 -7.69
N ALA A 138 -8.93 -2.37 -7.08
CA ALA A 138 -10.39 -2.37 -7.06
C ALA A 138 -11.03 -2.25 -8.45
N GLU A 139 -10.27 -1.85 -9.48
CA GLU A 139 -10.70 -1.91 -10.88
C GLU A 139 -11.06 -3.33 -11.35
N ARG A 140 -10.59 -4.38 -10.64
CA ARG A 140 -10.95 -5.77 -10.90
C ARG A 140 -12.36 -6.15 -10.43
N LEU A 141 -12.97 -5.32 -9.56
CA LEU A 141 -14.27 -5.62 -8.99
C LEU A 141 -15.39 -5.40 -10.00
N ARG A 142 -16.24 -6.42 -10.14
CA ARG A 142 -17.49 -6.35 -10.91
C ARG A 142 -18.61 -5.73 -10.06
N PRO A 143 -19.71 -5.22 -10.67
CA PRO A 143 -20.85 -4.66 -9.95
C PRO A 143 -21.34 -5.52 -8.75
N ALA A 144 -21.49 -6.83 -8.97
CA ALA A 144 -21.94 -7.75 -7.92
C ALA A 144 -20.95 -7.85 -6.73
N ALA A 145 -19.65 -7.67 -6.98
CA ALA A 145 -18.65 -7.65 -5.93
C ALA A 145 -18.69 -6.33 -5.13
N LEU A 146 -18.89 -5.19 -5.81
CA LEU A 146 -19.08 -3.90 -5.13
C LEU A 146 -20.31 -3.92 -4.24
N GLU A 147 -21.40 -4.51 -4.71
CA GLU A 147 -22.61 -4.58 -3.89
C GLU A 147 -22.46 -5.52 -2.69
N LEU A 148 -21.69 -6.60 -2.85
CA LEU A 148 -21.30 -7.44 -1.71
C LEU A 148 -20.49 -6.67 -0.66
N LEU A 149 -19.55 -5.83 -1.10
CA LEU A 149 -18.76 -4.99 -0.20
C LEU A 149 -19.61 -3.93 0.50
N ARG A 150 -20.60 -3.34 -0.19
CA ARG A 150 -21.52 -2.37 0.41
C ARG A 150 -22.47 -3.01 1.41
N ASP A 151 -23.09 -4.15 1.08
CA ASP A 151 -23.93 -4.89 2.04
C ASP A 151 -23.14 -5.26 3.29
N ARG A 152 -21.86 -5.65 3.12
CA ARG A 152 -20.96 -5.91 4.25
C ARG A 152 -20.64 -4.65 5.07
N TYR A 153 -20.34 -3.53 4.41
CA TYR A 153 -20.15 -2.24 5.08
C TYR A 153 -21.39 -1.82 5.90
N ASP A 154 -22.59 -2.00 5.36
CA ASP A 154 -23.86 -1.69 6.04
C ASP A 154 -24.14 -2.59 7.26
N ARG A 155 -23.67 -3.85 7.25
CA ARG A 155 -23.97 -4.87 8.28
C ARG A 155 -22.92 -4.96 9.38
N ASP A 156 -21.65 -4.93 9.00
CA ASP A 156 -20.54 -5.31 9.87
C ASP A 156 -19.85 -4.10 10.55
N ASP A 157 -20.29 -2.88 10.24
CA ASP A 157 -19.74 -1.59 10.72
C ASP A 157 -18.22 -1.45 10.50
N ILE A 158 -17.71 -2.05 9.41
CA ILE A 158 -16.30 -1.99 9.02
C ILE A 158 -16.14 -0.93 7.92
N ALA A 159 -15.24 0.02 8.13
CA ALA A 159 -14.92 1.00 7.09
C ALA A 159 -14.25 0.32 5.87
N LEU A 160 -14.38 0.94 4.69
CA LEU A 160 -13.88 0.37 3.45
C LEU A 160 -13.04 1.39 2.68
N ILE A 161 -11.85 0.99 2.21
CA ILE A 161 -11.07 1.77 1.24
C ILE A 161 -10.90 0.95 -0.03
N LEU A 162 -11.24 1.53 -1.17
CA LEU A 162 -10.97 0.96 -2.48
C LEU A 162 -9.81 1.69 -3.14
N ILE A 163 -8.73 0.97 -3.45
CA ILE A 163 -7.56 1.51 -4.13
C ILE A 163 -7.58 1.06 -5.58
N GLY A 164 -7.35 1.97 -6.52
CA GLY A 164 -7.28 1.59 -7.94
C GLY A 164 -6.69 2.66 -8.86
N MET A 165 -6.83 2.42 -10.16
CA MET A 165 -6.32 3.30 -11.21
C MET A 165 -7.13 4.61 -11.34
N PRO A 166 -6.59 5.66 -12.00
CA PRO A 166 -7.35 6.90 -12.23
C PRO A 166 -8.65 6.62 -12.98
N GLY A 167 -9.74 7.30 -12.60
CA GLY A 167 -11.06 7.08 -13.18
C GLY A 167 -11.90 6.04 -12.44
N LEU A 168 -11.35 5.38 -11.41
CA LEU A 168 -12.12 4.52 -10.50
C LEU A 168 -13.31 5.27 -9.89
N GLU A 169 -13.14 6.55 -9.54
CA GLU A 169 -14.24 7.34 -8.98
C GLU A 169 -15.39 7.53 -9.98
N LYS A 170 -15.07 7.69 -11.26
CA LYS A 170 -16.06 7.80 -12.35
C LYS A 170 -16.69 6.45 -12.68
N GLN A 171 -15.92 5.37 -12.61
CA GLN A 171 -16.47 4.02 -12.79
C GLN A 171 -17.52 3.75 -11.70
N PHE A 172 -17.23 4.08 -10.44
CA PHE A 172 -18.13 3.79 -9.33
C PHE A 172 -19.33 4.72 -9.20
N SER A 173 -19.30 5.92 -9.80
CA SER A 173 -20.49 6.79 -9.86
C SER A 173 -21.65 6.17 -10.64
N HIS A 174 -21.40 5.14 -11.46
CA HIS A 174 -22.44 4.38 -12.15
C HIS A 174 -23.21 3.41 -11.24
N TYR A 175 -22.81 3.26 -9.97
CA TYR A 175 -23.49 2.44 -8.96
C TYR A 175 -23.98 3.34 -7.81
N PRO A 176 -25.14 4.01 -7.95
CA PRO A 176 -25.57 5.05 -7.01
C PRO A 176 -25.70 4.59 -5.56
N GLN A 177 -26.14 3.35 -5.33
CA GLN A 177 -26.28 2.79 -3.99
C GLN A 177 -24.93 2.68 -3.28
N PHE A 178 -23.90 2.20 -3.98
CA PHE A 178 -22.52 2.18 -3.48
C PHE A 178 -21.96 3.60 -3.32
N TYR A 179 -22.08 4.42 -4.37
CA TYR A 179 -21.49 5.76 -4.40
C TYR A 179 -22.05 6.69 -3.32
N SER A 180 -23.32 6.52 -2.93
CA SER A 180 -23.94 7.27 -1.84
C SER A 180 -23.24 7.12 -0.47
N ARG A 181 -22.45 6.05 -0.28
CA ARG A 181 -21.69 5.77 0.96
C ARG A 181 -20.22 6.16 0.87
N VAL A 182 -19.78 6.64 -0.30
CA VAL A 182 -18.44 7.18 -0.47
C VAL A 182 -18.36 8.54 0.22
N GLY A 183 -17.63 8.59 1.34
CA GLY A 183 -17.44 9.81 2.12
C GLY A 183 -16.17 10.57 1.75
N PHE A 184 -15.15 9.87 1.24
CA PHE A 184 -13.85 10.47 0.94
C PHE A 184 -13.28 9.98 -0.39
N ALA A 185 -12.62 10.89 -1.10
CA ALA A 185 -11.86 10.60 -2.30
C ALA A 185 -10.45 11.15 -2.15
N HIS A 186 -9.44 10.30 -2.27
CA HIS A 186 -8.03 10.64 -2.17
C HIS A 186 -7.32 10.33 -3.49
N GLN A 187 -6.89 11.39 -4.18
CA GLN A 187 -6.01 11.23 -5.34
C GLN A 187 -4.56 11.09 -4.85
N TYR A 188 -3.98 9.92 -5.05
CA TYR A 188 -2.59 9.64 -4.74
C TYR A 188 -1.69 10.15 -5.88
N ARG A 189 -0.89 11.18 -5.61
CA ARG A 189 -0.12 11.88 -6.64
C ARG A 189 1.30 11.32 -6.79
N PRO A 190 1.94 11.49 -7.96
CA PRO A 190 3.39 11.31 -8.08
C PRO A 190 4.14 12.25 -7.15
N LEU A 191 5.41 11.94 -6.90
CA LEU A 191 6.27 12.76 -6.06
C LEU A 191 6.35 14.21 -6.55
N GLY A 192 6.17 15.15 -5.62
CA GLY A 192 6.57 16.54 -5.85
C GLY A 192 8.09 16.68 -5.96
N GLN A 193 8.56 17.84 -6.41
CA GLN A 193 9.99 18.11 -6.59
C GLN A 193 10.78 17.97 -5.28
N ASP A 194 10.27 18.52 -4.18
CA ASP A 194 10.92 18.44 -2.85
C ASP A 194 11.00 16.99 -2.34
N GLU A 195 9.94 16.21 -2.57
CA GLU A 195 9.91 14.80 -2.16
C GLU A 195 10.82 13.94 -3.03
N LEU A 196 10.90 14.26 -4.34
CA LEU A 196 11.84 13.62 -5.24
C LEU A 196 13.27 13.86 -4.75
N LEU A 197 13.66 15.09 -4.44
CA LEU A 197 14.99 15.41 -3.92
C LEU A 197 15.32 14.58 -2.67
N PHE A 198 14.39 14.51 -1.71
CA PHE A 198 14.53 13.69 -0.51
C PHE A 198 14.73 12.20 -0.82
N VAL A 199 14.02 11.66 -1.81
CA VAL A 199 14.17 10.28 -2.26
C VAL A 199 15.53 10.08 -2.95
N LEU A 200 15.95 11.01 -3.82
CA LEU A 200 17.23 10.97 -4.53
C LEU A 200 18.43 11.00 -3.58
N GLU A 201 18.43 11.85 -2.56
CA GLU A 201 19.48 11.88 -1.53
C GLU A 201 19.72 10.50 -0.92
N ARG A 202 18.63 9.77 -0.63
CA ARG A 202 18.71 8.44 -0.04
C ARG A 202 19.29 7.42 -1.00
N HIS A 203 18.95 7.53 -2.29
CA HIS A 203 19.53 6.68 -3.31
C HIS A 203 21.02 6.99 -3.55
N TRP A 204 21.44 8.26 -3.56
CA TRP A 204 22.86 8.63 -3.62
C TRP A 204 23.64 8.03 -2.45
N ARG A 205 23.11 8.16 -1.21
CA ARG A 205 23.71 7.53 -0.02
C ARG A 205 23.82 6.02 -0.15
N SER A 206 22.85 5.36 -0.79
CA SER A 206 22.91 3.91 -1.04
C SER A 206 24.01 3.49 -2.03
N LEU A 207 24.46 4.43 -2.86
CA LEU A 207 25.60 4.28 -3.77
C LEU A 207 26.93 4.72 -3.13
N GLY A 208 26.93 5.11 -1.85
CA GLY A 208 28.10 5.65 -1.16
C GLY A 208 28.46 7.08 -1.60
N LYS A 209 27.52 7.81 -2.21
CA LYS A 209 27.70 9.17 -2.73
C LYS A 209 26.89 10.17 -1.92
N THR A 210 27.30 11.44 -1.93
CA THR A 210 26.55 12.57 -1.37
C THR A 210 25.99 13.38 -2.51
N LEU A 211 24.69 13.70 -2.45
CA LEU A 211 24.04 14.57 -3.42
C LEU A 211 24.24 16.02 -2.99
N ASP A 212 24.82 16.85 -3.87
CA ASP A 212 24.96 18.28 -3.67
C ASP A 212 24.13 19.05 -4.70
N PRO A 213 22.97 19.61 -4.33
CA PRO A 213 22.13 20.37 -5.26
C PRO A 213 22.79 21.63 -5.83
N ASP A 214 23.83 22.16 -5.19
CA ASP A 214 24.58 23.32 -5.66
C ASP A 214 25.70 22.94 -6.65
N ASP A 215 26.05 21.64 -6.74
CA ASP A 215 26.91 21.12 -7.80
C ASP A 215 26.16 21.04 -9.13
N PHE A 216 26.77 21.56 -10.19
CA PHE A 216 26.15 21.63 -11.50
C PHE A 216 25.81 20.25 -12.09
N THR A 217 26.63 19.24 -11.83
CA THR A 217 26.43 17.87 -12.35
C THR A 217 25.27 17.19 -11.65
N ASP A 218 25.22 17.30 -10.33
CA ASP A 218 24.13 16.75 -9.52
C ASP A 218 22.80 17.48 -9.80
N ALA A 219 22.82 18.81 -9.97
CA ALA A 219 21.64 19.58 -10.38
C ALA A 219 21.09 19.12 -11.75
N GLN A 220 21.97 18.87 -12.72
CA GLN A 220 21.58 18.31 -14.02
C GLN A 220 21.02 16.89 -13.88
N ALA A 221 21.64 16.05 -13.06
CA ALA A 221 21.19 14.68 -12.81
C ALA A 221 19.79 14.65 -12.16
N ILE A 222 19.55 15.50 -11.16
CA ILE A 222 18.24 15.65 -10.52
C ILE A 222 17.19 16.06 -11.56
N ALA A 223 17.49 17.07 -12.39
CA ALA A 223 16.56 17.55 -13.42
C ALA A 223 16.25 16.49 -14.48
N ALA A 224 17.25 15.72 -14.91
CA ALA A 224 17.09 14.62 -15.86
C ALA A 224 16.21 13.50 -15.27
N ILE A 225 16.49 13.06 -14.04
CA ILE A 225 15.69 12.03 -13.37
C ILE A 225 14.26 12.51 -13.13
N ALA A 226 14.07 13.78 -12.73
CA ALA A 226 12.74 14.36 -12.56
C ALA A 226 11.93 14.33 -13.87
N ARG A 227 12.56 14.68 -15.00
CA ARG A 227 11.93 14.69 -16.33
C ARG A 227 11.55 13.29 -16.80
N ILE A 228 12.43 12.32 -16.62
CA ILE A 228 12.22 10.92 -17.04
C ILE A 228 11.14 10.27 -16.19
N THR A 229 11.22 10.44 -14.87
CA THR A 229 10.37 9.70 -13.94
C THR A 229 9.04 10.38 -13.69
N ARG A 230 8.97 11.72 -13.84
CA ARG A 230 7.81 12.55 -13.49
C ARG A 230 7.29 12.24 -12.07
N GLY A 231 8.20 11.92 -11.16
CA GLY A 231 7.87 11.56 -9.77
C GLY A 231 7.25 10.16 -9.59
N ASN A 232 7.31 9.28 -10.60
CA ASN A 232 6.84 7.90 -10.49
C ASN A 232 7.84 7.02 -9.72
N PHE A 233 7.48 6.57 -8.52
CA PHE A 233 8.32 5.73 -7.68
C PHE A 233 8.78 4.43 -8.34
N ARG A 234 7.88 3.72 -9.01
CA ARG A 234 8.24 2.45 -9.67
C ARG A 234 9.29 2.69 -10.76
N LEU A 235 9.18 3.80 -11.49
CA LEU A 235 10.16 4.13 -12.51
C LEU A 235 11.50 4.55 -11.88
N LEU A 236 11.49 5.30 -10.77
CA LEU A 236 12.70 5.59 -9.98
C LEU A 236 13.38 4.29 -9.50
N GLU A 237 12.64 3.39 -8.86
CA GLU A 237 13.16 2.11 -8.36
C GLU A 237 13.70 1.20 -9.47
N ARG A 238 13.22 1.35 -10.70
CA ARG A 238 13.76 0.65 -11.88
C ARG A 238 14.98 1.35 -12.48
N LEU A 239 15.03 2.68 -12.45
CA LEU A 239 16.12 3.49 -13.02
C LEU A 239 17.41 3.36 -12.23
N PHE A 240 17.35 3.44 -10.89
CA PHE A 240 18.55 3.40 -10.06
C PHE A 240 19.41 2.14 -10.20
N PRO A 241 18.85 0.92 -10.24
CA PRO A 241 19.64 -0.27 -10.54
C PRO A 241 20.35 -0.22 -11.90
N GLN A 242 19.75 0.43 -12.91
CA GLN A 242 20.39 0.61 -14.21
C GLN A 242 21.49 1.67 -14.16
N ILE A 243 21.29 2.77 -13.45
CA ILE A 243 22.35 3.77 -13.19
C ILE A 243 23.55 3.08 -12.52
N GLN A 244 23.31 2.32 -11.45
CA GLN A 244 24.36 1.59 -10.75
C GLN A 244 25.11 0.61 -11.67
N ARG A 245 24.38 -0.06 -12.57
CA ARG A 245 24.96 -0.97 -13.56
C ARG A 245 25.85 -0.23 -14.56
N VAL A 246 25.40 0.90 -15.10
CA VAL A 246 26.17 1.72 -16.05
C VAL A 246 27.42 2.29 -15.41
N LEU A 247 27.33 2.81 -14.18
CA LEU A 247 28.49 3.28 -13.42
C LEU A 247 29.54 2.18 -13.25
N LYS A 248 29.11 0.98 -12.85
CA LYS A 248 30.01 -0.15 -12.61
C LYS A 248 30.69 -0.67 -13.88
N ILE A 249 29.96 -0.72 -15.00
CA ILE A 249 30.50 -1.24 -16.28
C ILE A 249 31.54 -0.29 -16.86
N ASN A 250 31.32 1.02 -16.73
CA ASN A 250 32.18 2.05 -17.32
C ASN A 250 33.20 2.62 -16.32
N GLU A 251 33.29 2.06 -15.11
CA GLU A 251 34.19 2.52 -14.04
C GLU A 251 34.03 4.02 -13.72
N LEU A 252 32.77 4.49 -13.71
CA LEU A 252 32.43 5.88 -13.44
C LEU A 252 32.03 6.11 -11.98
N ASP A 253 32.49 7.23 -11.43
CA ASP A 253 32.17 7.65 -10.06
C ASP A 253 31.12 8.76 -9.97
N THR A 254 30.69 9.34 -11.09
CA THR A 254 29.75 10.47 -11.10
C THR A 254 28.50 10.12 -11.89
N ILE A 255 27.33 10.48 -11.37
CA ILE A 255 26.05 10.30 -12.06
C ILE A 255 25.85 11.51 -12.98
N THR A 256 26.31 11.38 -14.23
CA THR A 256 26.12 12.40 -15.25
C THR A 256 24.81 12.19 -16.02
N ASN A 257 24.42 13.19 -16.81
CA ASN A 257 23.27 13.06 -17.72
C ASN A 257 23.44 11.87 -18.69
N ASP A 258 24.64 11.64 -19.22
CA ASP A 258 24.92 10.53 -20.13
C ASP A 258 24.71 9.16 -19.47
N VAL A 259 25.09 9.01 -18.20
CA VAL A 259 24.85 7.80 -17.42
C VAL A 259 23.35 7.56 -17.25
N ILE A 260 22.58 8.62 -16.98
CA ILE A 260 21.13 8.55 -16.82
C ILE A 260 20.45 8.19 -18.14
N GLU A 261 20.85 8.79 -19.26
CA GLU A 261 20.32 8.48 -20.58
C GLU A 261 20.65 7.04 -21.01
N ALA A 262 21.88 6.59 -20.77
CA ALA A 262 22.27 5.21 -20.99
C ALA A 262 21.42 4.24 -20.14
N ALA A 263 21.22 4.55 -18.86
CA ALA A 263 20.36 3.75 -17.97
C ALA A 263 18.90 3.74 -18.43
N GLN A 264 18.37 4.89 -18.85
CA GLN A 264 17.02 5.04 -19.38
C GLN A 264 16.81 4.20 -20.64
N SER A 265 17.79 4.17 -21.56
CA SER A 265 17.68 3.44 -22.83
C SER A 265 17.44 1.93 -22.65
N THR A 266 17.84 1.38 -21.50
CA THR A 266 17.62 -0.04 -21.16
C THR A 266 16.23 -0.32 -20.58
N LEU A 267 15.46 0.72 -20.26
CA LEU A 267 14.14 0.60 -19.67
C LEU A 267 13.05 0.75 -20.71
N VAL A 268 12.11 -0.20 -20.71
CA VAL A 268 10.81 0.01 -21.34
C VAL A 268 10.01 0.97 -20.45
N ILE A 269 9.86 2.20 -20.94
CA ILE A 269 9.04 3.26 -20.35
C ILE A 269 7.80 3.40 -21.23
N GLY A 270 6.66 2.92 -20.74
CA GLY A 270 5.38 3.22 -21.38
C GLY A 270 5.13 4.73 -21.26
N VAL A 271 4.91 5.39 -22.39
CA VAL A 271 4.44 6.78 -22.39
C VAL A 271 3.12 6.78 -21.61
N THR A 272 3.10 7.50 -20.49
CA THR A 272 1.89 7.68 -19.66
C THR A 272 1.13 8.90 -20.10
#